data_AF-A0A2T4MZJ0-F1
#
_entry.id   AF-A0A2T4MZJ0-F1
#
_cell.length_a   1.000
_cell.length_b   1.000
_cell.length_c   1.000
_cell.angle_alpha   90.00
_cell.angle_beta   90.00
_cell.angle_gamma   90.00
#
_symmetry.space_group_name_H-M   'P 1'
#
loop_
_entity.id
_entity.type
_entity.pdbx_description
1 polymer ?
#
loop_
_entity_poly.entity_id
_entity_poly.type
_entity_poly.pdbx_seq_one_letter_code
_entity_poly.pdbx_strand_id
1 'polypeptide(L)'
;MWYDNKYKNNNEGNVVMSYKKEMESFISKNRESICESLGLKSYEIIDSDLRIMAAYLTPKAGEKNFDAGNGIDTSFIEDLKRLPRNKVGEEILLKAIEAKEKGESLGRRMPNALSKRQLFSPKVEAAMQERRREMSSESFGKLSGNVVMLKTHLKTLAQLLHSDSSFAEPSFRFQIRAILKMISSDLNKCNYQARAGAVWAIKSGISADSAAIAVNQVYLRHLNQLSKTFAPVDELINANGIDCKMSKQIDSIKERWYQEFQEVFQMKKDIVHGNRFVAEPSL
;
A
#
# COMPACT_ATOMS: atom_id res chain seq x y z
N MET A 1 8.13 -6.85 -0.03
CA MET A 1 8.81 -6.64 -1.33
C MET A 1 9.73 -7.82 -1.52
N TRP A 2 9.40 -8.73 -2.44
CA TRP A 2 10.35 -9.75 -2.88
C TRP A 2 11.23 -9.07 -3.93
N TYR A 3 12.52 -8.99 -3.68
CA TYR A 3 13.46 -8.51 -4.70
C TYR A 3 13.61 -9.62 -5.74
N ASP A 4 13.18 -9.38 -6.98
CA ASP A 4 13.56 -10.20 -8.12
C ASP A 4 15.05 -9.96 -8.40
N ASN A 5 15.93 -10.58 -7.62
CA ASN A 5 17.34 -10.63 -7.95
C ASN A 5 17.53 -11.63 -9.09
N LYS A 6 17.52 -11.13 -10.32
CA LYS A 6 18.02 -11.85 -11.50
C LYS A 6 19.53 -11.97 -11.39
N TYR A 7 20.05 -13.06 -10.85
CA TYR A 7 21.47 -13.38 -10.93
C TYR A 7 21.78 -13.92 -12.33
N LYS A 8 22.52 -13.14 -13.13
CA LYS A 8 23.32 -13.67 -14.24
C LYS A 8 24.66 -14.10 -13.64
N ASN A 9 24.87 -15.40 -13.49
CA ASN A 9 26.22 -15.95 -13.34
C ASN A 9 26.58 -16.64 -14.65
N ASN A 10 27.68 -16.18 -15.26
CA ASN A 10 28.28 -16.81 -16.43
C ASN A 10 28.92 -18.12 -15.96
N ASN A 11 28.16 -19.21 -15.93
CA ASN A 11 28.69 -20.56 -15.95
C ASN A 11 27.68 -21.48 -16.63
N GLU A 12 28.21 -22.34 -17.46
CA GLU A 12 27.56 -23.19 -18.45
C GLU A 12 26.36 -23.98 -17.90
N GLY A 13 25.25 -23.99 -18.65
CA GLY A 13 24.26 -25.07 -18.66
C GLY A 13 23.31 -25.26 -17.47
N ASN A 14 23.58 -24.72 -16.27
CA ASN A 14 22.70 -24.92 -15.12
C ASN A 14 21.62 -23.83 -15.04
N VAL A 15 20.36 -24.22 -15.26
CA VAL A 15 19.19 -23.37 -14.97
C VAL A 15 19.15 -23.12 -13.46
N VAL A 16 19.71 -21.99 -13.01
CA VAL A 16 19.60 -21.55 -11.62
C VAL A 16 18.12 -21.27 -11.35
N MET A 17 17.45 -22.17 -10.62
CA MET A 17 16.10 -21.91 -10.14
C MET A 17 16.13 -20.69 -9.22
N SER A 18 15.26 -19.72 -9.44
CA SER A 18 15.11 -18.61 -8.50
C SER A 18 14.63 -19.14 -7.14
N TYR A 19 15.07 -18.52 -6.04
CA TYR A 19 14.62 -18.85 -4.67
C TYR A 19 13.10 -19.04 -4.55
N LYS A 20 12.33 -18.22 -5.26
CA LYS A 20 10.86 -18.33 -5.33
C LYS A 20 10.39 -19.68 -5.88
N LYS A 21 10.96 -20.14 -7.01
CA LYS A 21 10.63 -21.43 -7.64
C LYS A 21 11.07 -22.61 -6.77
N GLU A 22 12.22 -22.49 -6.12
CA GLU A 22 12.69 -23.52 -5.20
C GLU A 22 11.79 -23.64 -3.97
N MET A 23 11.39 -22.51 -3.38
CA MET A 23 10.45 -22.47 -2.26
C MET A 23 9.08 -23.02 -2.64
N GLU A 24 8.60 -22.73 -3.86
CA GLU A 24 7.38 -23.31 -4.43
C GLU A 24 7.47 -24.84 -4.52
N SER A 25 8.53 -25.37 -5.14
CA SER A 25 8.76 -26.82 -5.23
C SER A 25 8.90 -27.46 -3.85
N PHE A 26 9.61 -26.81 -2.92
CA PHE A 26 9.84 -27.33 -1.57
C PHE A 26 8.54 -27.43 -0.77
N ILE A 27 7.71 -26.38 -0.80
CA ILE A 27 6.42 -26.36 -0.10
C ILE A 27 5.47 -27.39 -0.69
N SER A 28 5.41 -27.53 -2.02
CA SER A 28 4.56 -28.53 -2.67
C SER A 28 4.93 -29.96 -2.24
N LYS A 29 6.24 -30.26 -2.13
CA LYS A 29 6.74 -31.59 -1.72
C LYS A 29 6.58 -31.88 -0.22
N ASN A 30 6.68 -30.86 0.63
CA ASN A 30 6.72 -31.01 2.10
C ASN A 30 5.51 -30.40 2.81
N ARG A 31 4.41 -30.23 2.07
CA ARG A 31 3.24 -29.48 2.51
C ARG A 31 2.72 -29.91 3.88
N GLU A 32 2.54 -31.21 4.09
CA GLU A 32 1.98 -31.75 5.34
C GLU A 32 2.87 -31.45 6.53
N SER A 33 4.18 -31.71 6.42
CA SER A 33 5.15 -31.46 7.49
C SER A 33 5.28 -29.97 7.82
N ILE A 34 5.18 -29.09 6.81
CA ILE A 34 5.18 -27.64 7.03
C ILE A 34 3.90 -27.21 7.74
N CYS A 35 2.73 -27.69 7.30
CA CYS A 35 1.46 -27.41 7.95
C CYS A 35 1.46 -27.86 9.42
N GLU A 36 1.93 -29.08 9.69
CA GLU A 36 2.06 -29.62 11.05
C GLU A 36 2.97 -28.73 11.92
N SER A 37 4.15 -28.36 11.42
CA SER A 37 5.10 -27.50 12.13
C SER A 37 4.55 -26.10 12.41
N LEU A 38 3.68 -25.60 11.53
CA LEU A 38 3.02 -24.30 11.67
C LEU A 38 1.68 -24.37 12.43
N GLY A 39 1.26 -25.55 12.90
CA GLY A 39 -0.03 -25.72 13.59
C GLY A 39 -1.24 -25.42 12.70
N LEU A 40 -1.14 -25.71 11.39
CA LEU A 40 -2.17 -25.48 10.39
C LEU A 40 -2.72 -26.80 9.85
N LYS A 41 -3.97 -26.79 9.40
CA LYS A 41 -4.59 -27.95 8.75
C LYS A 41 -4.32 -27.91 7.25
N SER A 42 -3.65 -28.95 6.74
CA SER A 42 -3.18 -29.00 5.34
C SER A 42 -4.29 -28.95 4.30
N TYR A 43 -5.52 -29.34 4.62
CA TYR A 43 -6.66 -29.27 3.69
C TYR A 43 -7.35 -27.89 3.66
N GLU A 44 -7.07 -27.00 4.62
CA GLU A 44 -7.74 -25.69 4.73
C GLU A 44 -6.95 -24.54 4.10
N ILE A 45 -5.68 -24.77 3.79
CA ILE A 45 -4.72 -23.74 3.35
C ILE A 45 -4.33 -24.01 1.88
N ILE A 46 -3.72 -23.06 1.17
CA ILE A 46 -3.11 -23.31 -0.15
C ILE A 46 -1.60 -23.01 -0.13
N ASP A 47 -0.84 -23.48 -1.12
CA ASP A 47 0.63 -23.29 -1.15
C ASP A 47 1.05 -21.82 -1.17
N SER A 48 0.20 -20.95 -1.73
CA SER A 48 0.35 -19.48 -1.67
C SER A 48 0.42 -18.96 -0.23
N ASP A 49 -0.51 -19.39 0.61
CA ASP A 49 -0.64 -18.94 2.00
C ASP A 49 0.55 -19.41 2.83
N LEU A 50 0.96 -20.68 2.65
CA LEU A 50 2.13 -21.25 3.31
C LEU A 50 3.42 -20.51 2.95
N ARG A 51 3.61 -20.15 1.68
CA ARG A 51 4.76 -19.35 1.22
C ARG A 51 4.85 -18.02 1.95
N ILE A 52 3.71 -17.34 2.12
CA ILE A 52 3.66 -16.04 2.78
C ILE A 52 4.04 -16.18 4.25
N MET A 53 3.47 -17.16 4.94
CA MET A 53 3.75 -17.41 6.35
C MET A 53 5.21 -17.84 6.58
N ALA A 54 5.72 -18.75 5.75
CA ALA A 54 7.11 -19.21 5.78
C ALA A 54 8.09 -18.03 5.65
N ALA A 55 7.89 -17.17 4.64
CA ALA A 55 8.72 -15.98 4.43
C ALA A 55 8.59 -14.95 5.56
N TYR A 56 7.41 -14.84 6.18
CA TYR A 56 7.19 -13.94 7.31
C TYR A 56 7.91 -14.40 8.58
N LEU A 57 7.97 -15.71 8.82
CA LEU A 57 8.58 -16.30 10.01
C LEU A 57 10.09 -16.48 9.89
N THR A 58 10.59 -16.68 8.66
CA THR A 58 12.00 -16.96 8.40
C THR A 58 12.65 -15.99 7.39
N PRO A 59 12.43 -14.66 7.51
CA PRO A 59 12.76 -13.67 6.46
C PRO A 59 14.25 -13.53 6.12
N LYS A 60 15.15 -14.17 6.88
CA LYS A 60 16.61 -14.10 6.66
C LYS A 60 17.32 -15.45 6.68
N ALA A 61 16.66 -16.52 7.12
CA ALA A 61 17.31 -17.84 7.24
C ALA A 61 17.26 -18.59 5.91
N GLY A 62 16.08 -18.63 5.26
CA GLY A 62 15.91 -19.31 3.98
C GLY A 62 16.66 -18.62 2.84
N GLU A 63 16.60 -17.29 2.73
CA GLU A 63 17.33 -16.55 1.69
C GLU A 63 18.85 -16.65 1.87
N LYS A 64 19.38 -16.52 3.10
CA LYS A 64 20.83 -16.62 3.32
C LYS A 64 21.38 -18.04 3.09
N ASN A 65 20.63 -19.08 3.45
CA ASN A 65 21.03 -20.46 3.18
C ASN A 65 21.00 -20.76 1.68
N PHE A 66 19.99 -20.23 0.97
CA PHE A 66 19.91 -20.31 -0.48
C PHE A 66 21.05 -19.53 -1.17
N ASP A 67 21.33 -18.30 -0.73
CA ASP A 67 22.42 -17.46 -1.25
C ASP A 67 23.81 -18.06 -1.00
N ALA A 68 23.95 -18.88 0.05
CA ALA A 68 25.16 -19.65 0.33
C ALA A 68 25.31 -20.91 -0.55
N GLY A 69 24.38 -21.17 -1.47
CA GLY A 69 24.40 -22.30 -2.40
C GLY A 69 23.83 -23.61 -1.85
N ASN A 70 23.26 -23.61 -0.64
CA ASN A 70 22.81 -24.83 0.04
C ASN A 70 21.36 -25.23 -0.28
N GLY A 71 20.64 -24.45 -1.09
CA GLY A 71 19.25 -24.70 -1.42
C GLY A 71 18.29 -24.63 -0.21
N ILE A 72 17.04 -25.03 -0.41
CA ILE A 72 16.03 -25.20 0.64
C ILE A 72 15.87 -26.70 0.91
N ASP A 73 16.25 -27.14 2.10
CA ASP A 73 16.22 -28.54 2.51
C ASP A 73 15.40 -28.78 3.79
N THR A 74 15.43 -30.01 4.31
CA THR A 74 14.69 -30.40 5.52
C THR A 74 15.08 -29.62 6.78
N SER A 75 16.25 -28.97 6.82
CA SER A 75 16.63 -28.10 7.94
C SER A 75 15.67 -26.93 8.10
N PHE A 76 15.07 -26.46 7.00
CA PHE A 76 14.03 -25.43 7.02
C PHE A 76 12.81 -25.85 7.84
N ILE A 77 12.38 -27.12 7.73
CA ILE A 77 11.25 -27.65 8.48
C ILE A 77 11.62 -27.75 9.96
N GLU A 78 12.84 -28.19 10.28
CA GLU A 78 13.32 -28.23 11.67
C GLU A 78 13.39 -26.84 12.30
N ASP A 79 13.76 -25.81 11.53
CA ASP A 79 13.71 -24.42 11.98
C ASP A 79 12.27 -23.96 12.25
N LEU A 80 11.31 -24.36 11.42
CA LEU A 80 9.89 -24.09 11.68
C LEU A 80 9.39 -24.79 12.95
N LYS A 81 9.77 -26.06 13.18
CA LYS A 81 9.40 -26.82 14.40
C LYS A 81 9.93 -26.20 15.69
N ARG A 82 11.06 -25.50 15.62
CA ARG A 82 11.67 -24.79 16.76
C ARG A 82 10.94 -23.49 17.11
N LEU A 83 10.02 -23.02 16.27
CA LEU A 83 9.27 -21.81 16.55
C LEU A 83 8.37 -22.00 17.79
N PRO A 84 8.30 -21.01 18.69
CA PRO A 84 7.36 -21.02 19.80
C PRO A 84 5.92 -21.18 19.32
N ARG A 85 5.08 -21.92 20.06
CA ARG A 85 3.67 -22.15 19.71
C ARG A 85 2.85 -20.87 19.54
N ASN A 86 3.19 -19.81 20.25
CA ASN A 86 2.54 -18.49 20.12
C ASN A 86 2.99 -17.68 18.89
N LYS A 87 3.94 -18.21 18.10
CA LYS A 87 4.43 -17.61 16.85
C LYS A 87 4.04 -18.43 15.62
N VAL A 88 3.17 -19.42 15.78
CA VAL A 88 2.63 -20.23 14.68
C VAL A 88 1.10 -20.28 14.78
N GLY A 89 0.44 -20.89 13.81
CA GLY A 89 -1.02 -21.00 13.72
C GLY A 89 -1.70 -19.92 12.86
N GLU A 90 -3.03 -20.02 12.81
CA GLU A 90 -3.88 -19.23 11.88
C GLU A 90 -3.77 -17.72 12.10
N GLU A 91 -3.70 -17.26 13.35
CA GLU A 91 -3.59 -15.83 13.66
C GLU A 91 -2.30 -15.23 13.06
N ILE A 92 -1.20 -16.00 13.11
CA ILE A 92 0.08 -15.57 12.57
C ILE A 92 0.09 -15.61 11.04
N LEU A 93 -0.60 -16.58 10.43
CA LEU A 93 -0.84 -16.60 8.99
C LEU A 93 -1.58 -15.33 8.54
N LEU A 94 -2.65 -14.95 9.24
CA LEU A 94 -3.39 -13.73 8.93
C LEU A 94 -2.52 -12.48 9.10
N LYS A 95 -1.71 -12.40 10.16
CA LYS A 95 -0.73 -11.31 10.35
C LYS A 95 0.31 -11.25 9.23
N ALA A 96 0.80 -12.40 8.77
CA ALA A 96 1.76 -12.48 7.67
C ALA A 96 1.16 -11.97 6.35
N ILE A 97 -0.09 -12.38 6.06
CA ILE A 97 -0.84 -11.93 4.89
C ILE A 97 -1.14 -10.44 4.99
N GLU A 98 -1.61 -9.95 6.14
CA GLU A 98 -1.82 -8.52 6.38
C GLU A 98 -0.53 -7.72 6.17
N ALA A 99 0.61 -8.18 6.70
CA ALA A 99 1.89 -7.51 6.54
C ALA A 99 2.33 -7.45 5.06
N LYS A 100 2.17 -8.56 4.33
CA LYS A 100 2.44 -8.62 2.89
C LYS A 100 1.53 -7.67 2.12
N GLU A 101 0.21 -7.75 2.35
CA GLU A 101 -0.75 -6.89 1.69
C GLU A 101 -0.53 -5.42 2.04
N LYS A 102 -0.14 -5.07 3.28
CA LYS A 102 0.25 -3.70 3.66
C LYS A 102 1.44 -3.23 2.85
N GLY A 103 2.51 -4.01 2.77
CA GLY A 103 3.67 -3.69 1.92
C GLY A 103 3.32 -3.57 0.44
N GLU A 104 2.26 -4.24 -0.02
CA GLU A 104 1.76 -4.17 -1.39
C GLU A 104 0.68 -3.10 -1.63
N SER A 105 0.04 -2.57 -0.59
CA SER A 105 -1.13 -1.67 -0.72
C SER A 105 -0.77 -0.23 -0.37
N LEU A 106 0.16 -0.02 0.56
CA LEU A 106 0.56 1.31 1.00
C LEU A 106 1.27 2.05 -0.14
N GLY A 107 0.70 3.19 -0.55
CA GLY A 107 1.23 4.04 -1.62
C GLY A 107 0.96 3.56 -3.05
N ARG A 108 0.23 2.44 -3.25
CA ARG A 108 -0.15 1.98 -4.59
C ARG A 108 -1.44 2.66 -5.08
N ARG A 109 -1.56 2.76 -6.40
CA ARG A 109 -2.74 3.31 -7.11
C ARG A 109 -3.89 2.30 -7.10
N MET A 110 -5.14 2.77 -7.11
CA MET A 110 -6.32 1.87 -7.15
C MET A 110 -6.34 0.86 -8.31
N PRO A 111 -5.92 1.19 -9.56
CA PRO A 111 -5.84 0.23 -10.66
C PRO A 111 -4.98 -1.01 -10.33
N ASN A 112 -3.92 -0.83 -9.54
CA ASN A 112 -3.06 -1.94 -9.11
C ASN A 112 -3.76 -2.89 -8.15
N ALA A 113 -4.75 -2.40 -7.39
CA ALA A 113 -5.55 -3.23 -6.50
C ALA A 113 -6.56 -4.09 -7.26
N LEU A 114 -7.09 -3.59 -8.39
CA LEU A 114 -8.01 -4.33 -9.26
C LEU A 114 -7.29 -5.44 -10.05
N SER A 115 -6.10 -5.14 -10.57
CA SER A 115 -5.32 -6.08 -11.40
C SER A 115 -4.65 -7.22 -10.63
N LYS A 116 -4.43 -7.06 -9.32
CA LYS A 116 -3.69 -8.03 -8.49
C LYS A 116 -4.58 -8.64 -7.41
N ARG A 117 -5.53 -9.49 -7.81
CA ARG A 117 -6.21 -10.38 -6.85
C ARG A 117 -5.32 -11.58 -6.60
N GLN A 118 -4.79 -11.65 -5.39
CA GLN A 118 -4.06 -12.82 -4.92
C GLN A 118 -5.08 -13.88 -4.50
N LEU A 119 -4.86 -15.13 -4.92
CA LEU A 119 -5.67 -16.25 -4.48
C LEU A 119 -5.20 -16.64 -3.08
N PHE A 120 -6.14 -16.66 -2.15
CA PHE A 120 -5.99 -17.17 -0.78
C PHE A 120 -6.97 -18.34 -0.60
N SER A 121 -6.71 -19.21 0.38
CA SER A 121 -7.71 -20.23 0.75
C SER A 121 -9.03 -19.59 1.18
N PRO A 122 -10.20 -20.23 0.97
CA PRO A 122 -11.50 -19.61 1.26
C PRO A 122 -11.65 -19.11 2.71
N LYS A 123 -11.12 -19.87 3.68
CA LYS A 123 -11.13 -19.51 5.10
C LYS A 123 -10.29 -18.26 5.38
N VAL A 124 -9.09 -18.21 4.82
CA VAL A 124 -8.19 -17.05 4.93
C VAL A 124 -8.78 -15.84 4.23
N GLU A 125 -9.35 -16.01 3.05
CA GLU A 125 -9.96 -14.90 2.29
C GLU A 125 -11.16 -14.31 3.04
N ALA A 126 -12.00 -15.14 3.66
CA ALA A 126 -13.11 -14.66 4.50
C ALA A 126 -12.61 -13.81 5.69
N ALA A 127 -11.58 -14.29 6.40
CA ALA A 127 -10.98 -13.55 7.52
C ALA A 127 -10.28 -12.25 7.05
N MET A 128 -9.55 -12.31 5.94
CA MET A 128 -8.88 -11.15 5.36
C MET A 128 -9.87 -10.13 4.80
N GLN A 129 -11.03 -10.56 4.30
CA GLN A 129 -12.05 -9.65 3.80
C GLN A 129 -12.52 -8.70 4.91
N GLU A 130 -12.82 -9.22 6.10
CA GLU A 130 -13.21 -8.40 7.25
C GLU A 130 -12.05 -7.49 7.68
N ARG A 131 -10.84 -8.04 7.77
CA ARG A 131 -9.66 -7.25 8.13
C ARG A 131 -9.38 -6.09 7.16
N ARG A 132 -9.61 -6.30 5.86
CA ARG A 132 -9.49 -5.25 4.83
C ARG A 132 -10.57 -4.18 5.00
N ARG A 133 -11.79 -4.54 5.43
CA ARG A 133 -12.84 -3.55 5.76
C ARG A 133 -12.44 -2.69 6.95
N GLU A 134 -11.90 -3.30 8.00
CA GLU A 134 -11.37 -2.59 9.17
C GLU A 134 -10.25 -1.62 8.76
N MET A 135 -9.27 -2.08 7.98
CA MET A 135 -8.17 -1.23 7.50
C MET A 135 -8.64 -0.08 6.61
N SER A 136 -9.66 -0.33 5.77
CA SER A 136 -10.32 0.71 4.98
C SER A 136 -10.94 1.76 5.91
N SER A 137 -11.74 1.33 6.88
CA SER A 137 -12.37 2.21 7.88
C SER A 137 -11.35 3.02 8.68
N GLU A 138 -10.27 2.38 9.16
CA GLU A 138 -9.18 3.04 9.88
C GLU A 138 -8.50 4.11 9.01
N SER A 139 -8.26 3.80 7.73
CA SER A 139 -7.63 4.74 6.79
C SER A 139 -8.54 5.94 6.52
N PHE A 140 -9.84 5.73 6.30
CA PHE A 140 -10.80 6.82 6.12
C PHE A 140 -11.02 7.64 7.40
N GLY A 141 -10.97 7.01 8.58
CA GLY A 141 -10.97 7.70 9.86
C GLY A 141 -9.76 8.62 10.03
N LYS A 142 -8.55 8.11 9.73
CA LYS A 142 -7.32 8.90 9.71
C LYS A 142 -7.35 10.01 8.66
N LEU A 143 -7.92 9.74 7.48
CA LEU A 143 -8.11 10.75 6.44
C LEU A 143 -8.97 11.91 6.93
N SER A 144 -10.11 11.62 7.55
CA SER A 144 -11.00 12.65 8.12
C SER A 144 -10.26 13.52 9.15
N GLY A 145 -9.52 12.89 10.07
CA GLY A 145 -8.67 13.60 11.03
C GLY A 145 -7.61 14.49 10.37
N ASN A 146 -6.93 13.99 9.34
CA ASN A 146 -5.93 14.78 8.60
C ASN A 146 -6.55 15.95 7.83
N VAL A 147 -7.78 15.80 7.30
CA VAL A 147 -8.52 16.89 6.64
C VAL A 147 -8.88 17.99 7.65
N VAL A 148 -9.23 17.63 8.88
CA VAL A 148 -9.45 18.61 9.96
C VAL A 148 -8.15 19.37 10.27
N MET A 149 -7.03 18.66 10.42
CA MET A 149 -5.72 19.30 10.65
C MET A 149 -5.31 20.24 9.51
N LEU A 150 -5.52 19.80 8.25
CA LEU A 150 -5.30 20.63 7.07
C LEU A 150 -6.12 21.92 7.16
N LYS A 151 -7.41 21.85 7.47
CA LYS A 151 -8.28 23.03 7.65
C LYS A 151 -7.77 23.95 8.76
N THR A 152 -7.28 23.39 9.86
CA THR A 152 -6.70 24.17 10.97
C THR A 152 -5.47 24.95 10.51
N HIS A 153 -4.49 24.30 9.88
CA HIS A 153 -3.28 24.98 9.42
C HIS A 153 -3.57 26.01 8.32
N LEU A 154 -4.59 25.78 7.49
CA LEU A 154 -5.06 26.76 6.52
C LEU A 154 -5.68 27.99 7.18
N LYS A 155 -6.47 27.80 8.24
CA LYS A 155 -7.02 28.90 9.02
C LYS A 155 -5.90 29.70 9.68
N THR A 156 -4.89 29.03 10.24
CA THR A 156 -3.71 29.68 10.82
C THR A 156 -2.94 30.48 9.77
N LEU A 157 -2.73 29.92 8.56
CA LEU A 157 -2.10 30.66 7.46
C LEU A 157 -2.92 31.90 7.09
N ALA A 158 -4.24 31.76 6.94
CA ALA A 158 -5.10 32.88 6.62
C ALA A 158 -5.03 33.98 7.69
N GLN A 159 -5.10 33.62 8.97
CA GLN A 159 -4.95 34.58 10.08
C GLN A 159 -3.60 35.28 10.05
N LEU A 160 -2.53 34.54 9.78
CA LEU A 160 -1.18 35.10 9.69
C LEU A 160 -1.05 36.07 8.50
N LEU A 161 -1.64 35.76 7.35
CA LEU A 161 -1.62 36.64 6.18
C LEU A 161 -2.48 37.91 6.35
N HIS A 162 -3.43 37.91 7.28
CA HIS A 162 -4.29 39.06 7.59
C HIS A 162 -3.80 39.86 8.81
N SER A 163 -2.68 39.47 9.45
CA SER A 163 -2.13 40.26 10.55
C SER A 163 -1.42 41.51 10.02
N ASP A 164 -1.31 42.55 10.85
CA ASP A 164 -0.57 43.78 10.53
C ASP A 164 0.96 43.56 10.46
N SER A 165 1.41 42.30 10.47
CA SER A 165 2.82 41.93 10.47
C SER A 165 3.42 42.11 9.08
N SER A 166 4.65 42.64 9.03
CA SER A 166 5.32 42.92 7.76
C SER A 166 5.99 41.67 7.19
N PHE A 167 5.82 41.43 5.89
CA PHE A 167 6.59 40.43 5.14
C PHE A 167 8.11 40.69 5.13
N ALA A 168 8.55 41.91 5.49
CA ALA A 168 9.97 42.19 5.66
C ALA A 168 10.55 41.52 6.92
N GLU A 169 9.73 41.20 7.92
CA GLU A 169 10.19 40.65 9.19
C GLU A 169 10.60 39.16 9.05
N PRO A 170 11.85 38.79 9.42
CA PRO A 170 12.32 37.41 9.28
C PRO A 170 11.50 36.38 10.07
N SER A 171 11.00 36.76 11.26
CA SER A 171 10.19 35.90 12.14
C SER A 171 8.85 35.53 11.47
N PHE A 172 8.20 36.51 10.84
CA PHE A 172 6.94 36.34 10.12
C PHE A 172 7.10 35.46 8.89
N ARG A 173 8.15 35.69 8.09
CA ARG A 173 8.49 34.83 6.93
C ARG A 173 8.75 33.38 7.37
N PHE A 174 9.40 33.19 8.52
CA PHE A 174 9.64 31.86 9.09
C PHE A 174 8.34 31.17 9.47
N GLN A 175 7.41 31.87 10.13
CA GLN A 175 6.10 31.33 10.50
C GLN A 175 5.28 30.91 9.27
N ILE A 176 5.25 31.73 8.22
CA ILE A 176 4.59 31.39 6.94
C ILE A 176 5.17 30.09 6.38
N ARG A 177 6.50 29.99 6.26
CA ARG A 177 7.17 28.79 5.73
C ARG A 177 6.88 27.55 6.58
N ALA A 178 6.87 27.69 7.90
CA ALA A 178 6.55 26.59 8.81
C ALA A 178 5.12 26.09 8.56
N ILE A 179 4.14 26.98 8.49
CA ILE A 179 2.74 26.60 8.24
C ILE A 179 2.57 25.98 6.85
N LEU A 180 3.20 26.55 5.80
CA LEU A 180 3.17 25.95 4.45
C LEU A 180 3.74 24.54 4.42
N LYS A 181 4.82 24.28 5.17
CA LYS A 181 5.39 22.94 5.32
C LYS A 181 4.42 21.99 6.03
N MET A 182 3.69 22.46 7.05
CA MET A 182 2.67 21.67 7.73
C MET A 182 1.49 21.34 6.79
N ILE A 183 1.01 22.31 6.02
CA ILE A 183 -0.04 22.12 5.00
C ILE A 183 0.40 21.07 3.97
N SER A 184 1.62 21.18 3.45
CA SER A 184 2.16 20.21 2.48
C SER A 184 2.24 18.80 3.07
N SER A 185 2.67 18.69 4.34
CA SER A 185 2.71 17.41 5.08
C SER A 185 1.32 16.81 5.22
N ASP A 186 0.33 17.61 5.61
CA ASP A 186 -1.05 17.12 5.79
C ASP A 186 -1.73 16.75 4.48
N LEU A 187 -1.47 17.48 3.39
CA LEU A 187 -1.90 17.09 2.04
C LEU A 187 -1.35 15.71 1.65
N ASN A 188 -0.07 15.46 1.92
CA ASN A 188 0.55 14.16 1.64
C ASN A 188 -0.05 13.05 2.50
N LYS A 189 -0.29 13.29 3.79
CA LYS A 189 -0.97 12.33 4.68
C LYS A 189 -2.39 12.05 4.23
N CYS A 190 -3.17 13.08 3.86
CA CYS A 190 -4.51 12.92 3.32
C CYS A 190 -4.47 12.05 2.05
N ASN A 191 -3.60 12.39 1.10
CA ASN A 191 -3.49 11.64 -0.14
C ASN A 191 -3.10 10.16 0.09
N TYR A 192 -2.17 9.92 1.02
CA TYR A 192 -1.77 8.57 1.41
C TYR A 192 -2.94 7.77 2.01
N GLN A 193 -3.67 8.35 2.97
CA GLN A 193 -4.78 7.67 3.65
C GLN A 193 -5.98 7.45 2.71
N ALA A 194 -6.27 8.41 1.83
CA ALA A 194 -7.32 8.27 0.81
C ALA A 194 -7.03 7.11 -0.13
N ARG A 195 -5.78 6.98 -0.62
CA ARG A 195 -5.37 5.83 -1.46
C ARG A 195 -5.42 4.52 -0.69
N ALA A 196 -4.85 4.47 0.51
CA ALA A 196 -4.85 3.27 1.33
C ALA A 196 -6.29 2.80 1.60
N GLY A 197 -7.17 3.70 2.03
CA GLY A 197 -8.58 3.40 2.26
C GLY A 197 -9.29 2.85 1.02
N ALA A 198 -9.12 3.50 -0.13
CA ALA A 198 -9.73 3.05 -1.38
C ALA A 198 -9.20 1.68 -1.84
N VAL A 199 -7.89 1.43 -1.74
CA VAL A 199 -7.28 0.14 -2.09
C VAL A 199 -7.81 -0.97 -1.20
N TRP A 200 -7.88 -0.74 0.12
CA TRP A 200 -8.41 -1.71 1.06
C TRP A 200 -9.91 -1.98 0.85
N ALA A 201 -10.69 -0.94 0.57
CA ALA A 201 -12.09 -1.06 0.20
C ALA A 201 -12.26 -1.99 -1.01
N ILE A 202 -11.53 -1.73 -2.10
CA ILE A 202 -11.59 -2.55 -3.32
C ILE A 202 -11.20 -4.00 -3.03
N LYS A 203 -10.11 -4.23 -2.29
CA LYS A 203 -9.68 -5.58 -1.92
C LYS A 203 -10.67 -6.33 -1.03
N SER A 204 -11.47 -5.60 -0.23
CA SER A 204 -12.56 -6.19 0.56
C SER A 204 -13.82 -6.50 -0.25
N GLY A 205 -13.83 -6.20 -1.55
CA GLY A 205 -14.97 -6.42 -2.45
C GLY A 205 -15.89 -5.22 -2.64
N ILE A 206 -15.56 -4.05 -2.10
CA ILE A 206 -16.29 -2.81 -2.39
C ILE A 206 -16.02 -2.42 -3.85
N SER A 207 -17.05 -1.96 -4.57
CA SER A 207 -16.88 -1.51 -5.94
C SER A 207 -15.92 -0.33 -6.02
N ALA A 208 -15.14 -0.24 -7.10
CA ALA A 208 -14.22 0.87 -7.29
C ALA A 208 -14.97 2.22 -7.41
N ASP A 209 -16.20 2.21 -7.93
CA ASP A 209 -17.07 3.40 -7.99
C ASP A 209 -17.44 3.89 -6.57
N SER A 210 -17.84 2.97 -5.70
CA SER A 210 -18.15 3.29 -4.29
C SER A 210 -16.92 3.80 -3.55
N ALA A 211 -15.75 3.21 -3.77
CA ALA A 211 -14.49 3.68 -3.21
C ALA A 211 -14.13 5.10 -3.72
N ALA A 212 -14.32 5.36 -5.02
CA ALA A 212 -14.11 6.67 -5.62
C ALA A 212 -15.07 7.73 -5.05
N ILE A 213 -16.35 7.40 -4.88
CA ILE A 213 -17.35 8.27 -4.24
C ILE A 213 -16.92 8.62 -2.81
N ALA A 214 -16.50 7.63 -2.02
CA ALA A 214 -16.04 7.86 -0.65
C ALA A 214 -14.82 8.79 -0.59
N VAL A 215 -13.80 8.55 -1.43
CA VAL A 215 -12.63 9.44 -1.55
C VAL A 215 -13.05 10.86 -1.96
N ASN A 216 -13.97 10.98 -2.91
CA ASN A 216 -14.43 12.28 -3.38
C ASN A 216 -15.15 13.06 -2.27
N GLN A 217 -16.03 12.39 -1.52
CA GLN A 217 -16.80 13.01 -0.44
C GLN A 217 -15.91 13.45 0.73
N VAL A 218 -14.96 12.62 1.15
CA VAL A 218 -14.13 12.87 2.34
C VAL A 218 -12.96 13.79 2.02
N TYR A 219 -12.39 13.75 0.81
CA TYR A 219 -11.14 14.43 0.49
C TYR A 219 -11.20 15.33 -0.75
N LEU A 220 -11.55 14.80 -1.93
CA LEU A 220 -11.36 15.57 -3.17
C LEU A 220 -12.28 16.78 -3.28
N ARG A 221 -13.49 16.74 -2.70
CA ARG A 221 -14.35 17.91 -2.60
C ARG A 221 -13.66 19.07 -1.89
N HIS A 222 -12.94 18.79 -0.79
CA HIS A 222 -12.15 19.81 -0.08
C HIS A 222 -10.94 20.24 -0.90
N LEU A 223 -10.22 19.31 -1.52
CA LEU A 223 -9.08 19.63 -2.38
C LEU A 223 -9.45 20.54 -3.56
N ASN A 224 -10.62 20.33 -4.17
CA ASN A 224 -11.15 21.17 -5.24
C ASN A 224 -11.50 22.59 -4.78
N GLN A 225 -11.99 22.74 -3.54
CA GLN A 225 -12.19 24.06 -2.96
C GLN A 225 -10.84 24.77 -2.74
N LEU A 226 -9.85 24.06 -2.20
CA LEU A 226 -8.52 24.60 -1.95
C LEU A 226 -7.78 25.04 -3.22
N SER A 227 -7.89 24.27 -4.30
CA SER A 227 -7.29 24.58 -5.60
C SER A 227 -7.72 25.97 -6.10
N LYS A 228 -9.00 26.32 -5.95
CA LYS A 228 -9.54 27.62 -6.38
C LYS A 228 -9.04 28.79 -5.51
N THR A 229 -8.74 28.51 -4.25
CA THR A 229 -8.37 29.56 -3.28
C THR A 229 -6.86 29.77 -3.18
N PHE A 230 -6.03 28.79 -3.54
CA PHE A 230 -4.58 28.87 -3.32
C PHE A 230 -3.80 29.64 -4.37
N ALA A 231 -4.29 29.77 -5.61
CA ALA A 231 -3.54 30.50 -6.63
C ALA A 231 -3.28 31.97 -6.24
N PRO A 232 -4.27 32.75 -5.76
CA PRO A 232 -4.02 34.10 -5.25
C PRO A 232 -3.12 34.13 -4.00
N VAL A 233 -3.20 33.11 -3.14
CA VAL A 233 -2.36 33.00 -1.94
C VAL A 233 -0.90 32.76 -2.31
N ASP A 234 -0.64 31.88 -3.28
CA ASP A 234 0.69 31.65 -3.83
C ASP A 234 1.24 32.94 -4.44
N GLU A 235 0.45 33.67 -5.24
CA GLU A 235 0.86 34.95 -5.83
C GLU A 235 1.24 35.99 -4.77
N LEU A 236 0.41 36.15 -3.73
CA LEU A 236 0.69 37.07 -2.62
C LEU A 236 1.99 36.70 -1.89
N ILE A 237 2.16 35.42 -1.54
CA ILE A 237 3.34 34.94 -0.80
C ILE A 237 4.61 35.07 -1.67
N ASN A 238 4.52 34.77 -2.96
CA ASN A 238 5.63 34.89 -3.92
C ASN A 238 6.03 36.36 -4.17
N ALA A 239 5.07 37.26 -4.32
CA ALA A 239 5.32 38.70 -4.48
C ALA A 239 6.10 39.28 -3.29
N ASN A 240 5.96 38.66 -2.12
CA ASN A 240 6.68 39.00 -0.89
C ASN A 240 7.96 38.15 -0.67
N GLY A 241 8.49 37.52 -1.72
CA GLY A 241 9.79 36.87 -1.72
C GLY A 241 9.85 35.52 -0.98
N ILE A 242 8.73 34.82 -0.81
CA ILE A 242 8.70 33.45 -0.28
C ILE A 242 8.25 32.52 -1.42
N ASP A 243 9.10 31.59 -1.86
CA ASP A 243 8.73 30.61 -2.90
C ASP A 243 7.59 29.71 -2.39
N CYS A 244 6.42 29.85 -3.01
CA CYS A 244 5.22 29.09 -2.69
C CYS A 244 4.60 28.54 -3.98
N LYS A 245 4.43 27.22 -4.03
CA LYS A 245 3.90 26.47 -5.18
C LYS A 245 2.78 25.53 -4.75
N MET A 246 2.00 25.93 -3.76
CA MET A 246 0.99 25.07 -3.14
C MET A 246 -0.17 24.79 -4.10
N SER A 247 -0.60 25.78 -4.89
CA SER A 247 -1.58 25.61 -5.97
C SER A 247 -1.16 24.51 -6.94
N LYS A 248 0.09 24.56 -7.44
CA LYS A 248 0.68 23.53 -8.32
C LYS A 248 0.72 22.16 -7.64
N GLN A 249 1.06 22.09 -6.35
CA GLN A 249 1.04 20.83 -5.59
C GLN A 249 -0.39 20.26 -5.52
N ILE A 250 -1.38 21.09 -5.21
CA ILE A 250 -2.80 20.71 -5.12
C ILE A 250 -3.30 20.20 -6.48
N ASP A 251 -3.00 20.92 -7.57
CA ASP A 251 -3.42 20.51 -8.91
C ASP A 251 -2.75 19.22 -9.36
N SER A 252 -1.46 19.03 -9.05
CA SER A 252 -0.76 17.75 -9.29
C SER A 252 -1.40 16.58 -8.52
N ILE A 253 -1.94 16.81 -7.32
CA ILE A 253 -2.66 15.77 -6.58
C ILE A 253 -4.01 15.47 -7.27
N LYS A 254 -4.77 16.51 -7.66
CA LYS A 254 -6.05 16.36 -8.35
C LYS A 254 -5.91 15.60 -9.66
N GLU A 255 -4.93 15.97 -10.48
CA GLU A 255 -4.66 15.35 -11.77
C GLU A 255 -4.32 13.86 -11.59
N ARG A 256 -3.51 13.52 -10.59
CA ARG A 256 -3.20 12.11 -10.28
C ARG A 256 -4.45 11.31 -9.90
N TRP A 257 -5.37 11.88 -9.13
CA TRP A 257 -6.64 11.24 -8.79
C TRP A 257 -7.55 11.09 -10.00
N TYR A 258 -7.62 12.11 -10.86
CA TYR A 258 -8.37 12.05 -12.11
C TYR A 258 -7.86 10.89 -12.99
N GLN A 259 -6.54 10.80 -13.20
CA GLN A 259 -5.92 9.71 -13.95
C GLN A 259 -6.19 8.34 -13.31
N GLU A 260 -6.08 8.22 -11.99
CA GLU A 260 -6.39 6.97 -11.29
C GLU A 260 -7.85 6.54 -11.46
N PHE A 261 -8.80 7.46 -11.39
CA PHE A 261 -10.20 7.13 -11.64
C PHE A 261 -10.47 6.75 -13.09
N GLN A 262 -9.90 7.48 -14.05
CA GLN A 262 -10.04 7.14 -15.48
C GLN A 262 -9.51 5.74 -15.78
N GLU A 263 -8.35 5.36 -15.25
CA GLU A 263 -7.79 4.01 -15.39
C GLU A 263 -8.71 2.95 -14.78
N VAL A 264 -9.27 3.20 -13.59
CA VAL A 264 -10.24 2.30 -12.95
C VAL A 264 -11.49 2.11 -13.82
N PHE A 265 -12.05 3.20 -14.35
CA PHE A 265 -13.24 3.15 -15.21
C PHE A 265 -12.96 2.42 -16.52
N GLN A 266 -11.80 2.66 -17.13
CA GLN A 266 -11.37 1.99 -18.36
C GLN A 266 -11.18 0.49 -18.13
N MET A 267 -10.47 0.09 -17.07
CA MET A 267 -10.29 -1.32 -16.70
C MET A 267 -11.63 -2.03 -16.50
N LYS A 268 -12.61 -1.37 -15.88
CA LYS A 268 -13.96 -1.92 -15.71
C LYS A 268 -14.65 -2.12 -17.07
N LYS A 269 -14.52 -1.16 -17.99
CA LYS A 269 -15.07 -1.27 -19.34
C LYS A 269 -14.47 -2.47 -20.08
N ASP A 270 -13.15 -2.65 -20.00
CA ASP A 270 -12.44 -3.75 -20.65
C ASP A 270 -12.86 -5.12 -20.08
N ILE A 271 -13.03 -5.22 -18.76
CA ILE A 271 -13.54 -6.44 -18.09
C ILE A 271 -14.97 -6.77 -18.53
N VAL A 272 -15.86 -5.77 -18.62
CA VAL A 272 -17.26 -5.96 -19.01
C VAL A 272 -17.42 -6.30 -20.49
N HIS A 273 -16.54 -5.78 -21.37
CA HIS A 273 -16.62 -5.98 -22.82
C HIS A 273 -15.81 -7.18 -23.32
N GLY A 274 -15.38 -8.08 -22.43
CA GLY A 274 -14.77 -9.35 -22.81
C GLY A 274 -13.30 -9.28 -23.25
N ASN A 275 -12.64 -8.13 -23.09
CA ASN A 275 -11.18 -8.05 -23.16
C ASN A 275 -10.64 -8.64 -21.85
N ARG A 276 -10.68 -9.97 -21.75
CA ARG A 276 -10.00 -10.71 -20.68
C ARG A 276 -8.55 -10.25 -20.71
N PHE A 277 -8.12 -9.57 -19.65
CA PHE A 277 -6.75 -9.69 -19.20
C PHE A 277 -6.52 -11.18 -19.00
N VAL A 278 -5.98 -11.83 -20.03
CA VAL A 278 -5.35 -13.14 -19.90
C VAL A 278 -4.18 -12.85 -18.98
N ALA A 279 -4.39 -13.01 -17.68
CA ALA A 279 -3.30 -13.40 -16.82
C ALA A 279 -2.77 -14.67 -17.47
N GLU A 280 -1.64 -14.56 -18.18
CA GLU A 280 -0.96 -15.73 -18.71
C GLU A 280 -0.89 -16.76 -17.59
N PRO A 281 -1.47 -17.95 -17.77
CA PRO A 281 -1.12 -19.05 -16.90
C PRO A 281 0.35 -19.34 -17.21
N SER A 282 1.25 -18.88 -16.34
CA SER A 282 2.63 -19.32 -16.36
C SER A 282 2.61 -20.82 -16.04
N LEU A 283 2.65 -21.63 -17.10
CA LEU A 283 3.02 -23.05 -17.07
C LEU A 283 4.43 -23.21 -16.47
#